data_AF-A0A6L4AH72-F1
#
_entry.id   AF-A0A6L4AH72-F1
#
_cell.length_a   1.000
_cell.length_b   1.000
_cell.length_c   1.000
_cell.angle_alpha   90.00
_cell.angle_beta   90.00
_cell.angle_gamma   90.00
#
_symmetry.space_group_name_H-M   'P 1'
#
loop_
_entity.id
_entity.type
_entity.pdbx_description
1 polymer ?
#
loop_
_entity_poly.entity_id
_entity_poly.type
_entity_poly.pdbx_seq_one_letter_code
_entity_poly.pdbx_strand_id
1 'polypeptide(L)' 'MAHDDNNRKESADVPVSEETLLKLSKEIAVKFIEVGRITPATFPAAFKDIHTAIKGSLGRDKA' A
#
# COMPACT_ATOMS: atom_id res chain seq x y z
N MET A 1 9.58 18.48 40.38
CA MET A 1 8.72 18.68 39.19
C MET A 1 9.59 19.27 38.10
N ALA A 2 9.95 18.46 37.12
CA ALA A 2 10.46 18.90 35.82
C ALA A 2 10.00 17.85 34.83
N HIS A 3 8.88 18.14 34.17
CA HIS A 3 8.51 17.48 32.92
C HIS A 3 9.32 18.17 31.83
N ASP A 4 10.13 17.43 31.09
CA ASP A 4 10.69 17.97 29.84
C ASP A 4 10.95 16.82 28.84
N ASP A 5 9.93 16.59 28.01
CA ASP A 5 10.04 16.55 26.55
C ASP A 5 11.22 15.80 25.93
N ASN A 6 11.20 14.47 25.98
CA ASN A 6 12.00 13.69 25.04
C ASN A 6 11.35 12.36 24.63
N ASN A 7 10.20 12.41 23.95
CA ASN A 7 9.67 11.21 23.29
C ASN A 7 8.89 11.48 21.98
N ARG A 8 9.23 12.54 21.23
CA ARG A 8 8.51 12.89 19.98
C ARG A 8 9.28 12.63 18.70
N LYS A 9 10.23 11.68 18.70
CA LYS A 9 10.98 11.29 17.49
C LYS A 9 11.27 9.79 17.47
N GLU A 10 10.24 8.97 17.37
CA GLU A 10 10.43 7.55 17.05
C GLU A 10 9.19 6.92 16.38
N SER A 11 8.42 7.69 15.60
CA SER A 11 7.66 7.09 14.51
C SER A 11 8.60 6.90 13.31
N ALA A 12 9.61 6.05 13.50
CA ALA A 12 10.55 5.70 12.45
C ALA A 12 9.77 4.97 11.35
N ASP A 13 9.84 5.54 10.15
CA ASP A 13 9.36 5.02 8.89
C ASP A 13 9.85 3.57 8.70
N VAL A 14 9.04 2.59 9.09
CA VAL A 14 9.34 1.19 8.78
C VAL A 14 9.12 1.04 7.28
N PRO A 15 10.18 0.80 6.48
CA PRO A 15 10.02 0.69 5.05
C PRO A 15 9.13 -0.52 4.76
N VAL A 16 7.95 -0.26 4.20
CA VAL A 16 7.07 -1.33 3.72
C VAL A 16 7.84 -2.15 2.69
N SER A 17 7.90 -3.46 2.83
CA SER A 17 8.63 -4.29 1.85
C SER A 17 7.89 -4.35 0.51
N GLU A 18 8.61 -4.54 -0.59
CA GLU A 18 8.00 -4.82 -1.90
C GLU A 18 7.11 -6.07 -1.87
N GLU A 19 7.48 -7.06 -1.03
CA GLU A 19 6.67 -8.26 -0.81
C GLU A 19 5.32 -7.92 -0.16
N THR A 20 5.32 -7.03 0.84
CA THR A 20 4.11 -6.53 1.49
C THR A 20 3.21 -5.80 0.49
N LEU A 21 3.80 -4.94 -0.35
CA LEU A 21 3.08 -4.22 -1.41
C LEU A 21 2.43 -5.19 -2.40
N LEU A 22 3.16 -6.23 -2.81
CA LEU A 22 2.67 -7.24 -3.73
C LEU A 22 1.55 -8.10 -3.11
N LYS A 23 1.67 -8.47 -1.83
CA LYS A 23 0.63 -9.22 -1.09
C LYS A 23 -0.67 -8.42 -1.01
N LEU A 24 -0.60 -7.16 -0.60
CA LEU A 24 -1.77 -6.27 -0.54
C LEU A 24 -2.43 -6.13 -1.93
N SER A 25 -1.63 -5.90 -2.97
CA SER A 25 -2.15 -5.74 -4.33
C SER A 25 -2.89 -6.99 -4.81
N LYS A 26 -2.37 -8.18 -4.48
CA LYS A 26 -3.02 -9.47 -4.80
C LYS A 26 -4.34 -9.64 -4.04
N GLU A 27 -4.37 -9.35 -2.75
CA GLU A 27 -5.59 -9.47 -1.94
C GLU A 27 -6.72 -8.58 -2.46
N ILE A 28 -6.42 -7.31 -2.78
CA ILE A 28 -7.42 -6.38 -3.34
C ILE A 28 -7.90 -6.85 -4.70
N ALA A 29 -6.99 -7.29 -5.59
CA ALA A 29 -7.37 -7.76 -6.92
C ALA A 29 -8.25 -9.02 -6.86
N VAL A 30 -7.91 -9.99 -6.00
CA VAL A 30 -8.74 -11.18 -5.76
C VAL A 30 -10.10 -10.77 -5.22
N LYS A 31 -10.16 -9.84 -4.26
CA LYS A 31 -11.43 -9.36 -3.71
C LYS A 31 -12.33 -8.75 -4.78
N PHE A 32 -11.76 -7.98 -5.69
CA PHE A 32 -12.49 -7.34 -6.77
C PHE A 32 -12.99 -8.35 -7.80
N ILE A 33 -12.28 -9.47 -8.00
CA ILE A 33 -12.75 -10.59 -8.81
C ILE A 33 -13.92 -11.31 -8.11
N GLU A 34 -13.80 -11.59 -6.81
CA GLU A 34 -14.87 -12.24 -6.01
C GLU A 34 -16.18 -11.46 -6.06
N VAL A 35 -16.11 -10.12 -6.03
CA VAL A 35 -17.30 -9.25 -6.09
C VAL A 35 -17.71 -8.85 -7.51
N GLY A 36 -17.09 -9.42 -8.54
CA GLY A 36 -17.44 -9.21 -9.95
C GLY A 36 -17.08 -7.82 -10.51
N ARG A 37 -16.10 -7.11 -9.93
CA ARG A 37 -15.62 -5.80 -10.40
C ARG A 37 -14.42 -5.89 -11.35
N ILE A 38 -13.65 -6.97 -11.27
CA ILE A 38 -12.55 -7.29 -12.20
C ILE A 38 -12.83 -8.64 -12.83
N THR A 39 -12.58 -8.76 -14.13
CA THR A 39 -12.60 -10.03 -14.86
C THR A 39 -11.16 -10.47 -15.17
N PRO A 40 -10.91 -11.74 -15.51
CA PRO A 40 -9.59 -12.17 -15.98
C PRO A 40 -9.06 -11.36 -17.17
N ALA A 41 -9.95 -10.91 -18.07
CA ALA A 41 -9.58 -10.10 -19.22
C ALA A 41 -9.11 -8.68 -18.84
N THR A 42 -9.70 -8.09 -17.80
CA THR A 42 -9.35 -6.74 -17.32
C THR A 42 -8.30 -6.74 -16.20
N PHE A 43 -7.94 -7.92 -15.67
CA PHE A 43 -7.02 -8.07 -14.55
C PHE A 43 -5.66 -7.39 -14.77
N PRO A 44 -4.97 -7.53 -15.92
CA PRO A 44 -3.63 -6.95 -16.06
C PRO A 44 -3.59 -5.43 -15.87
N ALA A 45 -4.57 -4.72 -16.42
CA ALA A 45 -4.69 -3.27 -16.26
C ALA A 45 -5.08 -2.90 -14.82
N ALA A 46 -6.13 -3.54 -14.29
CA ALA A 46 -6.62 -3.23 -12.95
C ALA A 46 -5.60 -3.55 -11.84
N PHE A 47 -4.83 -4.63 -11.97
CA PHE A 47 -3.77 -4.98 -11.03
C PHE A 47 -2.65 -3.94 -11.02
N LYS A 48 -2.27 -3.41 -12.20
CA LYS A 48 -1.29 -2.32 -12.31
C LYS A 48 -1.78 -1.06 -11.61
N ASP A 49 -3.06 -0.71 -11.78
CA ASP A 49 -3.66 0.47 -11.16
C ASP A 49 -3.72 0.33 -9.63
N ILE A 50 -4.15 -0.83 -9.13
CA ILE A 50 -4.16 -1.16 -7.70
C ILE A 50 -2.74 -1.04 -7.11
N HIS A 51 -1.76 -1.68 -7.74
CA HIS A 51 -0.38 -1.70 -7.25
C HIS A 51 0.23 -0.28 -7.22
N THR A 52 -0.03 0.51 -8.26
CA THR A 52 0.40 1.91 -8.34
C THR A 52 -0.24 2.76 -7.24
N ALA A 53 -1.55 2.63 -7.03
CA ALA A 53 -2.27 3.40 -6.02
C ALA A 53 -1.75 3.13 -4.59
N ILE A 54 -1.45 1.88 -4.25
CA ILE A 54 -0.89 1.52 -2.95
C ILE A 54 0.53 2.06 -2.82
N LYS A 55 1.35 1.94 -3.88
CA LYS A 55 2.73 2.46 -3.89
C LYS A 55 2.78 3.97 -3.69
N GLY A 56 1.92 4.72 -4.38
CA GLY A 56 1.82 6.18 -4.26
C GLY A 56 1.35 6.63 -2.87
N SER A 57 0.46 5.85 -2.23
CA SER A 57 0.00 6.12 -0.85
C SER A 57 1.11 6.04 0.19
N LEU A 58 2.21 5.32 -0.11
CA LEU A 58 3.39 5.21 0.75
C LEU A 58 4.40 6.37 0.54
N GLY A 59 4.04 7.41 -0.23
CA GLY A 59 4.91 8.55 -0.47
C GLY A 59 6.17 8.22 -1.28
N ARG A 60 6.18 7.07 -1.97
CA ARG A 60 7.27 6.68 -2.89
C ARG A 60 7.19 7.36 -4.24
N ASP A 61 6.11 8.10 -4.48
CA ASP A 61 5.95 9.02 -5.59
C ASP A 61 6.26 10.44 -5.06
N LYS A 62 7.55 10.71 -4.84
CA LYS A 62 8.06 12.07 -4.66
C LYS A 62 8.40 12.62 -6.04
N ALA A 63 7.54 13.53 -6.51
CA ALA A 63 7.70 14.53 -7.60
C ALA A 63 8.19 14.02 -8.96
#